data_AF-A0A2A4UHG7-F1
#
_entry.id   AF-A0A2A4UHG7-F1
#
_cell.length_a   1.000
_cell.length_b   1.000
_cell.length_c   1.000
_cell.angle_alpha   90.00
_cell.angle_beta   90.00
_cell.angle_gamma   90.00
#
_symmetry.space_group_name_H-M   'P 1'
#
loop_
_entity.id
_entity.type
_entity.pdbx_description
1 polymer ?
#
loop_
_entity_poly.entity_id
_entity_poly.type
_entity_poly.pdbx_seq_one_letter_code
_entity_poly.pdbx_strand_id
1 'polypeptide(L)'
;MRIGQLIFQNECASKKHCLTSWNEGEDFASLGIGHFIWYPEGVNKNNQRFDESFPKLLRWMQNKGVEIPAWLQKQQGNPWKNRRQFKKVENTQKMRALRDFLLETSSFQVEFMKNRLKNALPSILKHLPVSQRAHIQEQFQHVAHSPMGFYALMDYVNFKGEGIKTSERYQGKGWGLLQVLEHMQSTKSGLQAIQDFSASAVLMLTQRVALSPTSRHEKRWLPGWKKRIKSYVYEGKQQLKTHPKNIQPL
;
A
#
# COMPACT_ATOMS: atom_id res chain seq x y z
N MET A 1 8.11 8.80 12.68
CA MET A 1 7.95 7.45 13.26
C MET A 1 6.49 6.99 13.35
N ARG A 2 5.55 7.79 13.87
CA ARG A 2 4.12 7.41 14.04
C ARG A 2 3.45 6.79 12.80
N ILE A 3 3.65 7.36 11.61
CA ILE A 3 3.01 6.84 10.39
C ILE A 3 3.47 5.42 10.05
N GLY A 4 4.76 5.11 10.21
CA GLY A 4 5.27 3.75 10.00
C GLY A 4 4.66 2.73 10.96
N GLN A 5 4.48 3.12 12.23
CA GLN A 5 3.80 2.27 13.23
C GLN A 5 2.33 2.03 12.87
N LEU A 6 1.62 3.05 12.40
CA LEU A 6 0.23 2.92 11.95
C LEU A 6 0.10 2.01 10.74
N ILE A 7 1.02 2.10 9.77
CA ILE A 7 1.05 1.21 8.62
C ILE A 7 1.36 -0.23 9.08
N PHE A 8 2.36 -0.42 9.94
CA PHE A 8 2.68 -1.74 10.48
C PHE A 8 1.52 -2.34 11.30
N GLN A 9 0.78 -1.50 12.02
CA GLN A 9 -0.45 -1.91 12.73
C GLN A 9 -1.55 -2.35 11.76
N ASN A 10 -1.74 -1.61 10.67
CA ASN A 10 -2.73 -1.93 9.64
C ASN A 10 -2.42 -3.22 8.89
N GLU A 11 -1.16 -3.44 8.53
CA GLU A 11 -0.72 -4.59 7.73
C GLU A 11 -0.56 -5.86 8.58
N CYS A 12 0.04 -5.72 9.76
CA CYS A 12 0.58 -6.82 10.53
C CYS A 12 0.08 -6.88 11.97
N ALA A 13 -0.82 -5.98 12.39
CA ALA A 13 -1.14 -5.75 13.81
C ALA A 13 0.13 -5.56 14.67
N SER A 14 1.16 -4.94 14.07
CA SER A 14 2.51 -4.77 14.65
C SER A 14 3.23 -6.07 15.05
N LYS A 15 2.86 -7.21 14.46
CA LYS A 15 3.49 -8.50 14.74
C LYS A 15 4.67 -8.75 13.82
N LYS A 16 5.86 -8.93 14.40
CA LYS A 16 7.12 -9.15 13.66
C LYS A 16 7.06 -10.33 12.69
N HIS A 17 6.38 -11.43 13.05
CA HIS A 17 6.28 -12.59 12.15
C HIS A 17 5.52 -12.28 10.85
N CYS A 18 4.64 -11.28 10.84
CA CYS A 18 3.87 -10.87 9.66
C CYS A 18 4.71 -10.01 8.68
N LEU A 19 5.88 -9.52 9.08
CA LEU A 19 6.80 -8.81 8.17
C LEU A 19 7.26 -9.67 6.99
N THR A 20 7.07 -10.99 7.06
CA THR A 20 7.26 -11.88 5.93
C THR A 20 6.02 -12.77 5.83
N SER A 21 5.25 -12.63 4.76
CA SER A 21 4.02 -13.39 4.56
C SER A 21 3.84 -13.81 3.10
N TRP A 22 3.05 -14.85 2.89
CA TRP A 22 2.61 -15.28 1.57
C TRP A 22 1.18 -15.81 1.73
N ASN A 23 0.18 -15.05 1.29
CA ASN A 23 -1.20 -15.43 1.51
C ASN A 23 -1.64 -16.55 0.57
N GLU A 24 -2.67 -17.27 0.97
CA GLU A 24 -3.26 -18.29 0.13
C GLU A 24 -3.98 -17.67 -1.08
N GLY A 25 -3.69 -18.16 -2.28
CA GLY A 25 -4.21 -17.60 -3.54
C GLY A 25 -3.39 -16.45 -4.12
N GLU A 26 -2.22 -16.13 -3.53
CA GLU A 26 -1.24 -15.20 -4.09
C GLU A 26 -0.05 -15.96 -4.69
N ASP A 27 0.54 -15.37 -5.72
CA ASP A 27 1.70 -15.85 -6.46
C ASP A 27 3.02 -15.14 -6.07
N PHE A 28 2.98 -14.34 -5.01
CA PHE A 28 4.10 -13.56 -4.48
C PHE A 28 4.14 -13.58 -2.94
N ALA A 29 5.30 -13.25 -2.38
CA ALA A 29 5.42 -12.93 -0.96
C ALA A 29 5.25 -11.42 -0.72
N SER A 30 4.77 -11.06 0.46
CA SER A 30 4.65 -9.69 0.96
C SER A 30 5.63 -9.47 2.11
N LEU A 31 6.48 -8.45 1.98
CA LEU A 31 7.58 -8.19 2.90
C LEU A 31 7.52 -6.79 3.53
N GLY A 32 8.01 -6.67 4.76
CA GLY A 32 8.17 -5.40 5.46
C GLY A 32 6.88 -4.80 5.98
N ILE A 33 6.99 -3.63 6.61
CA ILE A 33 5.85 -2.93 7.21
C ILE A 33 4.83 -2.48 6.15
N GLY A 34 5.26 -2.32 4.90
CA GLY A 34 4.42 -1.96 3.77
C GLY A 34 4.01 -3.16 2.89
N HIS A 35 4.21 -4.41 3.30
CA HIS A 35 3.81 -5.58 2.49
C HIS A 35 4.27 -5.50 1.03
N PHE A 36 5.52 -5.11 0.81
CA PHE A 36 6.14 -4.97 -0.49
C PHE A 36 6.16 -6.31 -1.23
N ILE A 37 5.67 -6.31 -2.46
CA ILE A 37 5.46 -7.50 -3.27
C ILE A 37 6.80 -8.00 -3.80
N TRP A 38 7.05 -9.30 -3.66
CA TRP A 38 8.23 -10.00 -4.17
C TRP A 38 7.82 -11.30 -4.88
N TYR A 39 7.89 -11.29 -6.21
CA TYR A 39 7.58 -12.45 -7.04
C TYR A 39 8.75 -13.43 -7.07
N PRO A 40 8.47 -14.75 -7.23
CA PRO A 40 9.49 -15.75 -7.47
C PRO A 40 10.42 -15.40 -8.62
N GLU A 41 11.69 -15.76 -8.46
CA GLU A 41 12.67 -15.66 -9.53
C GLU A 41 12.21 -16.42 -10.79
N GLY A 42 12.44 -15.83 -11.96
CA GLY A 42 12.06 -16.40 -13.25
C GLY A 42 10.59 -16.21 -13.65
N VAL A 43 9.75 -15.58 -12.81
CA VAL A 43 8.38 -15.24 -13.21
C VAL A 43 8.40 -14.16 -14.30
N ASN A 44 7.77 -14.45 -15.43
CA ASN A 44 7.62 -13.49 -16.51
C ASN A 44 6.82 -12.27 -16.02
N LYS A 45 7.38 -11.06 -16.18
CA LYS A 45 6.75 -9.80 -15.78
C LYS A 45 5.39 -9.56 -16.43
N ASN A 46 5.16 -10.08 -17.63
CA ASN A 46 3.87 -9.97 -18.31
C ASN A 46 2.76 -10.79 -17.62
N ASN A 47 3.15 -11.80 -16.84
CA ASN A 47 2.22 -12.61 -16.04
C ASN A 47 2.00 -12.01 -14.64
N GLN A 48 2.77 -10.99 -14.24
CA GLN A 48 2.65 -10.34 -12.94
C GLN A 48 1.44 -9.42 -12.92
N ARG A 49 0.44 -9.80 -12.11
CA ARG A 49 -0.81 -9.05 -12.02
C ARG A 49 -0.61 -7.69 -11.34
N PHE A 50 0.17 -7.66 -10.28
CA PHE A 50 0.46 -6.47 -9.46
C PHE A 50 1.88 -5.97 -9.69
N ASP A 51 2.11 -4.69 -9.42
CA ASP A 51 3.44 -4.08 -9.51
C ASP A 51 4.37 -4.59 -8.39
N GLU A 52 5.54 -5.11 -8.77
CA GLU A 52 6.52 -5.61 -7.83
C GLU A 52 7.27 -4.47 -7.15
N SER A 53 7.30 -4.46 -5.80
CA SER A 53 7.80 -3.31 -5.04
C SER A 53 8.98 -3.61 -4.11
N PHE A 54 9.19 -4.88 -3.72
CA PHE A 54 10.30 -5.20 -2.80
C PHE A 54 11.69 -4.98 -3.42
N PRO A 55 11.99 -5.39 -4.67
CA PRO A 55 13.27 -5.06 -5.30
C PRO A 55 13.47 -3.54 -5.49
N LYS A 56 12.38 -2.78 -5.69
CA LYS A 56 12.42 -1.31 -5.77
C LYS A 56 12.80 -0.70 -4.42
N LEU A 57 12.26 -1.24 -3.32
CA LEU A 57 12.63 -0.86 -1.96
C LEU A 57 14.12 -1.12 -1.67
N LEU A 58 14.63 -2.30 -2.04
CA LEU A 58 16.04 -2.63 -1.80
C LEU A 58 16.97 -1.66 -2.53
N ARG A 59 16.68 -1.33 -3.79
CA ARG A 59 17.42 -0.29 -4.53
C ARG A 59 17.32 1.08 -3.86
N TRP A 60 16.14 1.46 -3.37
CA TRP A 60 15.97 2.70 -2.62
C TRP A 60 16.87 2.75 -1.37
N MET A 61 16.83 1.69 -0.56
CA MET A 61 17.66 1.55 0.64
C MET A 61 19.15 1.59 0.32
N GLN A 62 19.59 0.87 -0.71
CA GLN A 62 20.98 0.86 -1.16
C GLN A 62 21.44 2.26 -1.59
N ASN A 63 20.62 2.99 -2.36
CA ASN A 63 20.91 4.37 -2.75
C ASN A 63 20.96 5.35 -1.57
N LYS A 64 20.38 4.97 -0.43
CA LYS A 64 20.41 5.72 0.84
C LYS A 64 21.54 5.27 1.77
N GLY A 65 22.43 4.38 1.31
CA GLY A 65 23.57 3.89 2.08
C GLY A 65 23.23 2.80 3.09
N VAL A 66 22.05 2.18 3.01
CA VAL A 66 21.69 1.05 3.88
C VAL A 66 22.44 -0.19 3.43
N GLU A 67 23.11 -0.86 4.37
CA GLU A 67 23.77 -2.14 4.13
C GLU A 67 22.73 -3.25 3.94
N ILE A 68 22.55 -3.71 2.71
CA ILE A 68 21.65 -4.81 2.39
C ILE A 68 22.33 -6.15 2.73
N PRO A 69 21.68 -7.11 3.39
CA PRO A 69 22.27 -8.42 3.66
C PRO A 69 22.82 -9.08 2.38
N ALA A 70 24.06 -9.57 2.43
CA ALA A 70 24.77 -10.06 1.24
C ALA A 70 24.02 -11.16 0.47
N TRP A 71 23.29 -12.04 1.16
CA TRP A 71 22.50 -13.07 0.51
C TRP A 71 21.34 -12.49 -0.31
N LEU A 72 20.79 -11.35 0.13
CA LEU A 72 19.65 -10.67 -0.48
C LEU A 72 20.10 -9.86 -1.70
N GLN A 73 21.28 -9.25 -1.65
CA GLN A 73 21.89 -8.56 -2.80
C GLN A 73 22.09 -9.48 -4.01
N LYS A 74 22.35 -10.77 -3.76
CA LYS A 74 22.57 -11.77 -4.81
C LYS A 74 21.27 -12.28 -5.45
N GLN A 75 20.11 -11.96 -4.90
CA GLN A 75 18.83 -12.47 -5.41
C GLN A 75 18.31 -11.60 -6.55
N GLN A 76 17.91 -12.22 -7.65
CA GLN A 76 17.21 -11.52 -8.75
C GLN A 76 15.69 -11.48 -8.54
N GLY A 77 15.17 -12.34 -7.67
CA GLY A 77 13.76 -12.45 -7.31
C GLY A 77 13.60 -13.23 -6.01
N ASN A 78 12.36 -13.52 -5.62
CA ASN A 78 12.10 -14.30 -4.42
C ASN A 78 12.65 -15.73 -4.62
N PRO A 79 13.57 -16.21 -3.75
CA PRO A 79 14.20 -17.52 -3.90
C PRO A 79 13.22 -18.69 -3.64
N TRP A 80 12.06 -18.41 -3.06
CA TRP A 80 11.03 -19.41 -2.79
C TRP A 80 10.02 -19.43 -3.93
N LYS A 81 9.94 -20.57 -4.64
CA LYS A 81 9.12 -20.71 -5.86
C LYS A 81 7.62 -20.67 -5.60
N ASN A 82 7.20 -20.96 -4.37
CA ASN A 82 5.80 -20.98 -3.98
C ASN A 82 5.65 -20.89 -2.46
N ARG A 83 4.41 -20.63 -2.03
CA ARG A 83 4.03 -20.56 -0.62
C ARG A 83 4.44 -21.79 0.20
N ARG A 84 4.41 -23.00 -0.36
CA ARG A 84 4.81 -24.22 0.35
C ARG A 84 6.29 -24.19 0.72
N GLN A 85 7.15 -23.78 -0.21
CA GLN A 85 8.58 -23.59 0.08
C GLN A 85 8.81 -22.45 1.07
N PHE A 86 8.10 -21.34 0.92
CA PHE A 86 8.19 -20.20 1.84
C PHE A 86 7.84 -20.58 3.28
N LYS A 87 6.77 -21.36 3.47
CA LYS A 87 6.38 -21.87 4.79
C LYS A 87 7.42 -22.76 5.44
N LYS A 88 8.07 -23.64 4.67
CA LYS A 88 9.13 -24.53 5.19
C LYS A 88 10.30 -23.74 5.80
N VAL A 89 10.56 -22.54 5.29
CA VAL A 89 11.67 -21.71 5.78
C VAL A 89 11.26 -20.63 6.77
N GLU A 90 9.96 -20.53 7.11
CA GLU A 90 9.42 -19.38 7.83
C GLU A 90 10.05 -19.18 9.22
N ASN A 91 10.54 -20.27 9.81
CA ASN A 91 11.18 -20.31 11.13
C ASN A 91 12.69 -20.57 11.05
N THR A 92 13.32 -20.38 9.89
CA THR A 92 14.78 -20.48 9.76
C THR A 92 15.48 -19.22 10.28
N GLN A 93 16.76 -19.35 10.62
CA GLN A 93 17.59 -18.19 10.99
C GLN A 93 17.64 -17.15 9.87
N LYS A 94 17.70 -17.58 8.61
CA LYS A 94 17.65 -16.70 7.44
C LYS A 94 16.37 -15.86 7.41
N MET A 95 15.21 -16.46 7.67
CA MET A 95 13.94 -15.73 7.68
C MET A 95 13.80 -14.81 8.90
N ARG A 96 14.34 -15.19 10.07
CA ARG A 96 14.42 -14.31 11.23
C ARG A 96 15.27 -13.09 10.95
N ALA A 97 16.49 -13.28 10.43
CA ALA A 97 17.38 -12.20 10.04
C ALA A 97 16.74 -11.27 8.98
N LEU A 98 15.96 -11.81 8.03
CA LEU A 98 15.19 -10.99 7.10
C LEU A 98 14.17 -10.10 7.83
N ARG A 99 13.43 -10.64 8.81
CA ARG A 99 12.47 -9.85 9.60
C ARG A 99 13.16 -8.81 10.48
N ASP A 100 14.33 -9.12 11.02
CA ASP A 100 15.14 -8.20 11.81
C ASP A 100 15.56 -7.00 10.95
N PHE A 101 16.17 -7.27 9.79
CA PHE A 101 16.52 -6.26 8.80
C PHE A 101 15.31 -5.40 8.38
N LEU A 102 14.16 -6.03 8.09
CA LEU A 102 12.93 -5.32 7.74
C LEU A 102 12.40 -4.45 8.88
N LEU A 103 12.60 -4.86 10.13
CA LEU A 103 12.16 -4.06 11.28
C LEU A 103 13.10 -2.87 11.49
N GLU A 104 14.41 -3.10 11.48
CA GLU A 104 15.45 -2.08 11.64
C GLU A 104 15.39 -1.00 10.55
N THR A 105 15.03 -1.38 9.34
CA THR A 105 14.94 -0.47 8.19
C THR A 105 13.54 0.12 7.97
N SER A 106 12.65 0.07 8.98
CA SER A 106 11.28 0.56 8.87
C SER A 106 11.19 2.05 8.51
N SER A 107 12.14 2.88 8.96
CA SER A 107 12.19 4.30 8.61
C SER A 107 12.38 4.51 7.10
N PHE A 108 13.30 3.76 6.48
CA PHE A 108 13.54 3.80 5.03
C PHE A 108 12.35 3.25 4.23
N GLN A 109 11.61 2.29 4.78
CA GLN A 109 10.35 1.83 4.18
C GLN A 109 9.30 2.93 4.13
N VAL A 110 9.16 3.71 5.21
CA VAL A 110 8.28 4.88 5.21
C VAL A 110 8.75 5.94 4.22
N GLU A 111 10.05 6.20 4.14
CA GLU A 111 10.61 7.15 3.18
C GLU A 111 10.32 6.72 1.73
N PHE A 112 10.50 5.43 1.42
CA PHE A 112 10.17 4.85 0.13
C PHE A 112 8.68 4.99 -0.21
N MET A 113 7.78 4.70 0.74
CA MET A 113 6.34 4.87 0.55
C MET A 113 5.97 6.35 0.35
N LYS A 114 6.62 7.28 1.06
CA LYS A 114 6.45 8.73 0.85
C LYS A 114 6.90 9.13 -0.55
N ASN A 115 8.05 8.64 -1.00
CA ASN A 115 8.53 8.90 -2.36
C ASN A 115 7.58 8.32 -3.43
N ARG A 116 7.04 7.12 -3.20
CA ARG A 116 6.05 6.51 -4.08
C ARG A 116 4.77 7.37 -4.16
N LEU A 117 4.25 7.84 -3.03
CA LEU A 117 3.10 8.74 -3.01
C LEU A 117 3.36 10.06 -3.74
N LYS A 118 4.54 10.67 -3.57
CA LYS A 118 4.92 11.90 -4.30
C LYS A 118 4.84 11.73 -5.82
N ASN A 119 5.16 10.54 -6.32
CA ASN A 119 5.12 10.22 -7.75
C ASN A 119 3.75 9.74 -8.22
N ALA A 120 2.86 9.33 -7.31
CA ALA A 120 1.55 8.76 -7.63
C ALA A 120 0.62 9.79 -8.31
N LEU A 121 0.52 11.02 -7.78
CA LEU A 121 -0.37 12.02 -8.38
C LEU A 121 0.05 12.41 -9.81
N PRO A 122 1.31 12.79 -10.09
CA PRO A 122 1.75 13.06 -11.47
C PRO A 122 1.52 11.87 -12.42
N SER A 123 1.78 10.65 -11.94
CA SER A 123 1.53 9.40 -12.68
C SER A 123 0.05 9.26 -13.04
N ILE A 124 -0.86 9.43 -12.07
CA ILE A 124 -2.31 9.38 -12.28
C ILE A 124 -2.76 10.43 -13.28
N LEU A 125 -2.37 11.70 -13.10
CA LEU A 125 -2.80 12.80 -13.97
C LEU A 125 -2.36 12.60 -15.42
N LYS A 126 -1.16 12.04 -15.65
CA LYS A 126 -0.67 11.73 -17.00
C LYS A 126 -1.56 10.72 -17.74
N HIS A 127 -2.22 9.82 -17.03
CA HIS A 127 -3.09 8.79 -17.60
C HIS A 127 -4.55 9.25 -17.79
N LEU A 128 -4.88 10.49 -17.44
CA LEU A 128 -6.25 11.02 -17.52
C LEU A 128 -6.44 12.03 -18.65
N PRO A 129 -7.66 12.10 -19.22
CA PRO A 129 -8.09 13.23 -20.03
C PRO A 129 -7.98 14.53 -19.24
N VAL A 130 -7.64 15.64 -19.92
CA VAL A 130 -7.44 16.96 -19.29
C VAL A 130 -8.64 17.40 -18.45
N SER A 131 -9.86 17.13 -18.93
CA SER A 131 -11.12 17.47 -18.24
C SER A 131 -11.28 16.82 -16.87
N GLN A 132 -10.62 15.70 -16.60
CA GLN A 132 -10.70 14.99 -15.31
C GLN A 132 -9.58 15.37 -14.35
N ARG A 133 -8.49 15.99 -14.83
CA ARG A 133 -7.28 16.23 -14.02
C ARG A 133 -7.52 17.18 -12.86
N ALA A 134 -8.30 18.25 -13.07
CA ALA A 134 -8.57 19.25 -12.04
C ALA A 134 -9.25 18.62 -10.81
N HIS A 135 -10.35 17.88 -11.02
CA HIS A 135 -11.06 17.17 -9.96
C HIS A 135 -10.14 16.23 -9.17
N ILE A 136 -9.36 15.39 -9.85
CA ILE A 136 -8.47 14.44 -9.18
C ILE A 136 -7.37 15.13 -8.38
N GLN A 137 -6.82 16.21 -8.93
CA GLN A 137 -5.84 17.02 -8.21
C GLN A 137 -6.46 17.67 -6.98
N GLU A 138 -7.65 18.26 -7.09
CA GLU A 138 -8.37 18.87 -5.97
C GLU A 138 -8.69 17.85 -4.87
N GLN A 139 -9.26 16.70 -5.21
CA GLN A 139 -9.57 15.66 -4.22
C GLN A 139 -8.31 15.12 -3.55
N PHE A 140 -7.21 14.98 -4.29
CA PHE A 140 -5.92 14.63 -3.69
C PHE A 140 -5.48 15.69 -2.68
N GLN A 141 -5.55 16.97 -3.03
CA GLN A 141 -5.14 18.07 -2.14
C GLN A 141 -6.05 18.20 -0.92
N HIS A 142 -7.36 18.00 -1.08
CA HIS A 142 -8.31 17.96 0.03
C HIS A 142 -7.91 16.90 1.05
N VAL A 143 -7.57 15.70 0.59
CA VAL A 143 -7.09 14.64 1.49
C VAL A 143 -5.72 14.99 2.04
N ALA A 144 -4.74 15.37 1.21
CA ALA A 144 -3.36 15.62 1.64
C ALA A 144 -3.27 16.69 2.74
N HIS A 145 -4.08 17.75 2.64
CA HIS A 145 -4.17 18.85 3.61
C HIS A 145 -5.17 18.59 4.74
N SER A 146 -5.57 17.33 4.95
CA SER A 146 -6.43 16.93 6.06
C SER A 146 -5.64 16.25 7.18
N PRO A 147 -6.17 16.24 8.42
CA PRO A 147 -5.58 15.47 9.51
C PRO A 147 -5.40 14.00 9.12
N MET A 148 -4.18 13.49 9.25
CA MET A 148 -3.76 12.14 8.88
C MET A 148 -4.01 11.79 7.41
N GLY A 149 -4.22 12.79 6.56
CA GLY A 149 -4.47 12.61 5.13
C GLY A 149 -3.28 12.04 4.37
N PHE A 150 -2.08 12.53 4.68
CA PHE A 150 -0.85 11.96 4.12
C PHE A 150 -0.70 10.46 4.44
N TYR A 151 -1.05 10.06 5.67
CA TYR A 151 -1.07 8.66 6.06
C TYR A 151 -2.12 7.87 5.27
N ALA A 152 -3.35 8.38 5.16
CA ALA A 152 -4.41 7.71 4.41
C ALA A 152 -4.03 7.50 2.93
N LEU A 153 -3.51 8.54 2.27
CA LEU A 153 -3.05 8.46 0.87
C LEU A 153 -1.90 7.46 0.71
N MET A 154 -0.88 7.55 1.57
CA MET A 154 0.30 6.70 1.48
C MET A 154 -0.06 5.24 1.74
N ASP A 155 -0.84 4.98 2.79
CA ASP A 155 -1.32 3.65 3.13
C ASP A 155 -2.18 3.07 1.99
N TYR A 156 -3.10 3.86 1.41
CA TYR A 156 -3.97 3.38 0.35
C TYR A 156 -3.21 3.08 -0.96
N VAL A 157 -2.28 3.94 -1.37
CA VAL A 157 -1.42 3.68 -2.55
C VAL A 157 -0.61 2.41 -2.33
N ASN A 158 -0.08 2.21 -1.12
CA ASN A 158 0.69 1.03 -0.80
C ASN A 158 -0.16 -0.25 -0.74
N PHE A 159 -1.40 -0.12 -0.25
CA PHE A 159 -2.37 -1.19 -0.06
C PHE A 159 -3.09 -1.63 -1.35
N LYS A 160 -3.45 -0.69 -2.23
CA LYS A 160 -4.34 -0.91 -3.38
C LYS A 160 -3.81 -0.35 -4.70
N GLY A 161 -2.68 0.35 -4.69
CA GLY A 161 -2.06 0.90 -5.88
C GLY A 161 -2.67 2.24 -6.33
N GLU A 162 -2.10 2.76 -7.40
CA GLU A 162 -2.47 4.06 -7.99
C GLU A 162 -3.81 4.00 -8.75
N GLY A 163 -4.21 2.82 -9.23
CA GLY A 163 -5.46 2.63 -10.01
C GLY A 163 -5.31 2.90 -11.51
N ILE A 164 -4.08 2.97 -12.02
CA ILE A 164 -3.77 3.19 -13.44
C ILE A 164 -3.60 1.89 -14.24
N LYS A 165 -3.23 0.77 -13.60
CA LYS A 165 -2.93 -0.49 -14.29
C LYS A 165 -4.21 -1.16 -14.75
N THR A 166 -4.30 -1.51 -16.04
CA THR A 166 -5.48 -2.18 -16.62
C THR A 166 -5.69 -3.59 -16.05
N SER A 167 -4.63 -4.29 -15.67
CA SER A 167 -4.70 -5.61 -15.02
C SER A 167 -5.28 -5.57 -13.58
N GLU A 168 -5.40 -4.37 -13.00
CA GLU A 168 -6.00 -4.10 -11.70
C GLU A 168 -7.45 -3.59 -11.83
N ARG A 169 -8.18 -4.17 -12.79
CA ARG A 169 -9.60 -3.90 -13.04
C ARG A 169 -10.38 -5.20 -13.13
N TYR A 170 -11.62 -5.17 -12.69
CA TYR A 170 -12.62 -6.19 -13.01
C TYR A 170 -13.70 -5.53 -13.85
N GLN A 171 -13.98 -6.08 -15.04
CA GLN A 171 -14.97 -5.53 -15.97
C GLN A 171 -14.74 -4.03 -16.25
N GLY A 172 -13.48 -3.63 -16.41
CA GLY A 172 -13.09 -2.23 -16.63
C GLY A 172 -13.09 -1.33 -15.38
N LYS A 173 -13.62 -1.80 -14.25
CA LYS A 173 -13.68 -1.04 -12.98
C LYS A 173 -12.45 -1.30 -12.12
N GLY A 174 -11.70 -0.24 -11.84
CA GLY A 174 -10.53 -0.26 -10.94
C GLY A 174 -10.91 -0.01 -9.49
N TRP A 175 -9.93 -0.04 -8.60
CA TRP A 175 -10.12 0.16 -7.15
C TRP A 175 -8.95 0.90 -6.48
N GLY A 176 -7.99 1.40 -7.26
CA GLY A 176 -6.82 2.10 -6.73
C GLY A 176 -7.13 3.55 -6.36
N LEU A 177 -6.10 4.31 -6.00
CA LEU A 177 -6.24 5.69 -5.53
C LEU A 177 -7.05 6.54 -6.52
N LEU A 178 -6.79 6.44 -7.83
CA LEU A 178 -7.54 7.14 -8.86
C LEU A 178 -9.05 6.99 -8.69
N GLN A 179 -9.54 5.75 -8.58
CA GLN A 179 -10.99 5.50 -8.49
C GLN A 179 -11.59 6.02 -7.19
N VAL A 180 -10.81 6.04 -6.10
CA VAL A 180 -11.25 6.66 -4.85
C VAL A 180 -11.43 8.16 -5.03
N LEU A 181 -10.44 8.85 -5.60
CA LEU A 181 -10.48 10.29 -5.83
C LEU A 181 -11.59 10.67 -6.82
N GLU A 182 -11.83 9.87 -7.87
CA GLU A 182 -12.94 10.05 -8.82
C GLU A 182 -14.30 10.11 -8.12
N HIS A 183 -14.53 9.26 -7.12
CA HIS A 183 -15.83 9.14 -6.44
C HIS A 183 -15.97 10.04 -5.21
N MET A 184 -14.92 10.75 -4.80
CA MET A 184 -15.02 11.72 -3.71
C MET A 184 -15.79 12.98 -4.14
N GLN A 185 -16.52 13.58 -3.21
CA GLN A 185 -17.36 14.78 -3.40
C GLN A 185 -17.02 15.92 -2.43
N SER A 186 -15.97 15.77 -1.62
CA SER A 186 -15.53 16.80 -0.67
C SER A 186 -15.11 18.08 -1.38
N THR A 187 -15.56 19.22 -0.86
CA THR A 187 -15.28 20.55 -1.42
C THR A 187 -14.18 21.30 -0.68
N LYS A 188 -13.66 20.74 0.42
CA LYS A 188 -12.58 21.32 1.23
C LYS A 188 -11.83 20.27 2.04
N SER A 189 -10.62 20.60 2.44
CA SER A 189 -9.82 19.83 3.39
C SER A 189 -10.45 19.81 4.78
N GLY A 190 -10.08 18.80 5.58
CA GLY A 190 -10.51 18.60 6.95
C GLY A 190 -10.99 17.16 7.21
N LEU A 191 -11.56 16.92 8.38
CA LEU A 191 -12.04 15.59 8.74
C LEU A 191 -13.08 15.04 7.76
N GLN A 192 -13.91 15.92 7.19
CA GLN A 192 -14.91 15.53 6.19
C GLN A 192 -14.27 14.94 4.92
N ALA A 193 -13.14 15.48 4.46
CA ALA A 193 -12.40 14.93 3.32
C ALA A 193 -11.85 13.53 3.61
N ILE A 194 -11.40 13.27 4.84
CA ILE A 194 -10.96 11.92 5.26
C ILE A 194 -12.14 10.94 5.34
N GLN A 195 -13.30 11.41 5.82
CA GLN A 195 -14.52 10.60 5.89
C GLN A 195 -15.00 10.21 4.49
N ASP A 196 -15.02 11.17 3.56
CA ASP A 196 -15.38 10.96 2.17
C ASP A 196 -14.38 10.05 1.45
N PHE A 197 -13.07 10.29 1.60
CA PHE A 197 -12.02 9.39 1.10
C PHE A 197 -12.23 7.95 1.60
N SER A 198 -12.54 7.80 2.89
CA SER A 198 -12.77 6.49 3.50
C SER A 198 -14.06 5.82 2.98
N ALA A 199 -15.13 6.60 2.78
CA ALA A 199 -16.38 6.11 2.21
C ALA A 199 -16.20 5.65 0.76
N SER A 200 -15.54 6.48 -0.05
CA SER A 200 -15.18 6.17 -1.43
C SER A 200 -14.28 4.94 -1.53
N ALA A 201 -13.25 4.83 -0.70
CA ALA A 201 -12.40 3.64 -0.62
C ALA A 201 -13.20 2.37 -0.27
N VAL A 202 -14.12 2.43 0.69
CA VAL A 202 -15.00 1.31 1.03
C VAL A 202 -15.92 0.94 -0.13
N LEU A 203 -16.44 1.93 -0.85
CA LEU A 203 -17.27 1.72 -2.04
C LEU A 203 -16.49 0.98 -3.13
N MET A 204 -15.29 1.46 -3.48
CA MET A 204 -14.43 0.84 -4.50
C MET A 204 -14.08 -0.61 -4.16
N LEU A 205 -13.75 -0.89 -2.89
CA LEU A 205 -13.43 -2.25 -2.48
C LEU A 205 -14.66 -3.17 -2.40
N THR A 206 -15.84 -2.62 -2.10
CA THR A 206 -17.08 -3.39 -2.13
C THR A 206 -17.45 -3.73 -3.59
N GLN A 207 -17.31 -2.77 -4.52
CA GLN A 207 -17.51 -3.02 -5.95
C GLN A 207 -16.51 -4.04 -6.49
N ARG A 208 -15.23 -3.92 -6.14
CA ARG A 208 -14.19 -4.90 -6.51
C ARG A 208 -14.60 -6.32 -6.13
N VAL A 209 -15.08 -6.53 -4.90
CA VAL A 209 -15.49 -7.85 -4.41
C VAL A 209 -16.69 -8.37 -5.18
N ALA A 210 -17.67 -7.51 -5.47
CA ALA A 210 -18.85 -7.89 -6.26
C ALA A 210 -18.49 -8.29 -7.70
N LEU A 211 -17.48 -7.65 -8.30
CA LEU A 211 -17.01 -7.92 -9.66
C LEU A 211 -15.91 -8.99 -9.72
N SER A 212 -15.45 -9.50 -8.57
CA SER A 212 -14.33 -10.44 -8.51
C SER A 212 -14.73 -11.84 -9.01
N PRO A 213 -13.85 -12.54 -9.77
CA PRO A 213 -14.07 -13.94 -10.09
C PRO A 213 -14.26 -14.79 -8.83
N THR A 214 -15.27 -15.66 -8.83
CA THR A 214 -15.65 -16.49 -7.68
C THR A 214 -14.49 -17.32 -7.14
N SER A 215 -13.64 -17.84 -8.04
CA SER A 215 -12.43 -18.62 -7.72
C SER A 215 -11.40 -17.89 -6.86
N ARG A 216 -11.44 -16.55 -6.78
CA ARG A 216 -10.54 -15.77 -5.91
C ARG A 216 -11.03 -15.64 -4.48
N HIS A 217 -12.32 -15.87 -4.25
CA HIS A 217 -12.95 -15.78 -2.94
C HIS A 217 -12.69 -14.43 -2.23
N GLU A 218 -12.75 -13.30 -2.97
CA GLU A 218 -12.31 -11.99 -2.45
C GLU A 218 -13.11 -11.46 -1.25
N LYS A 219 -14.35 -11.93 -1.09
CA LYS A 219 -15.24 -11.55 0.01
C LYS A 219 -14.62 -11.74 1.40
N ARG A 220 -13.73 -12.73 1.57
CA ARG A 220 -13.07 -13.00 2.86
C ARG A 220 -12.17 -11.86 3.34
N TRP A 221 -11.63 -11.05 2.43
CA TRP A 221 -10.72 -9.95 2.78
C TRP A 221 -11.43 -8.63 3.08
N LEU A 222 -12.66 -8.45 2.58
CA LEU A 222 -13.41 -7.20 2.70
C LEU A 222 -13.58 -6.69 4.14
N PRO A 223 -13.87 -7.53 5.16
CA PRO A 223 -13.96 -7.07 6.55
C PRO A 223 -12.65 -6.45 7.04
N GLY A 224 -11.51 -7.09 6.74
CA GLY A 224 -10.18 -6.59 7.10
C GLY A 224 -9.85 -5.26 6.39
N TRP A 225 -10.18 -5.16 5.10
CA TRP A 225 -10.00 -3.94 4.33
C TRP A 225 -10.84 -2.78 4.87
N LYS A 226 -12.10 -3.02 5.23
CA LYS A 226 -12.96 -2.00 5.87
C LYS A 226 -12.41 -1.59 7.23
N LYS A 227 -11.89 -2.53 8.03
CA LYS A 227 -11.25 -2.22 9.31
C LYS A 227 -10.03 -1.32 9.13
N ARG A 228 -9.19 -1.60 8.14
CA ARG A 228 -8.04 -0.77 7.77
C ARG A 228 -8.47 0.64 7.37
N ILE A 229 -9.43 0.78 6.46
CA ILE A 229 -9.89 2.11 6.01
C ILE A 229 -10.51 2.92 7.16
N LYS A 230 -11.23 2.27 8.09
CA LYS A 230 -11.76 2.94 9.28
C LYS A 230 -10.67 3.58 10.16
N SER A 231 -9.43 3.08 10.12
CA SER A 231 -8.34 3.68 10.89
C SER A 231 -8.01 5.09 10.41
N TYR A 232 -8.23 5.43 9.14
CA TYR A 232 -7.94 6.76 8.60
C TYR A 232 -8.75 7.85 9.30
N VAL A 233 -10.08 7.63 9.41
CA VAL A 233 -10.98 8.54 10.12
C VAL A 233 -10.67 8.56 11.61
N TYR A 234 -10.39 7.40 12.21
CA TYR A 234 -10.05 7.31 13.62
C TYR A 234 -8.80 8.14 13.95
N GLU A 235 -7.71 7.94 13.22
CA GLU A 235 -6.45 8.66 13.43
C GLU A 235 -6.59 10.16 13.12
N GLY A 236 -7.36 10.52 12.09
CA GLY A 236 -7.67 11.93 11.80
C GLY A 236 -8.39 12.62 12.97
N LYS A 237 -9.35 11.94 13.60
CA LYS A 237 -10.01 12.43 14.83
C LYS A 237 -9.03 12.56 15.99
N GLN A 238 -8.13 11.59 16.18
CA GLN A 238 -7.13 11.65 17.26
C GLN A 238 -6.12 12.78 17.06
N GLN A 239 -5.69 13.04 15.82
CA GLN A 239 -4.78 14.16 15.54
C GLN A 239 -5.45 15.51 15.86
N LEU A 240 -6.71 15.71 15.48
CA LEU A 240 -7.43 16.95 15.79
C LEU A 240 -7.58 17.19 17.29
N LYS A 241 -7.81 16.14 18.07
CA LYS A 241 -7.90 16.23 19.54
C LYS A 241 -6.57 16.59 20.20
N THR A 242 -5.45 16.14 19.64
CA THR A 242 -4.13 16.28 20.28
C THR A 242 -3.33 17.47 19.74
N HIS A 243 -3.54 17.86 18.48
CA HIS A 243 -2.74 18.88 17.79
C HIS A 243 -3.59 19.67 16.77
N PRO A 244 -4.52 20.54 17.21
CA PRO A 244 -5.48 21.22 16.34
C PRO A 244 -4.85 22.18 15.32
N LYS A 245 -3.58 22.58 15.47
CA LYS A 245 -2.88 23.54 14.61
C LYS A 245 -1.82 22.95 13.66
N ASN A 246 -1.52 21.64 13.73
CA ASN A 246 -0.46 21.02 12.91
C ASN A 246 -1.02 20.06 11.87
N ILE A 247 -1.36 20.60 10.70
CA ILE A 247 -1.55 19.82 9.47
C ILE A 247 -0.24 19.97 8.69
N GLN A 248 0.56 18.91 8.60
CA GLN A 248 1.82 18.95 7.83
C GLN A 248 1.50 19.06 6.33
N PRO A 249 1.96 20.11 5.63
CA PRO A 249 1.99 20.10 4.17
C PRO A 249 3.13 19.19 3.66
N LEU A 250 3.05 18.83 2.38
CA LEU A 250 3.88 17.83 1.68
C LEU A 250 5.40 18.08 1.71
#